data_AF-A0A1Z5KFF0-F1
#
_entry.id   AF-A0A1Z5KFF0-F1
#
_cell.length_a   1.000
_cell.length_b   1.000
_cell.length_c   1.000
_cell.angle_alpha   90.00
_cell.angle_beta   90.00
_cell.angle_gamma   90.00
#
_symmetry.space_group_name_H-M   'P 1'
#
loop_
_entity.id
_entity.type
_entity.pdbx_description
1 polymer ?
#
loop_
_entity_poly.entity_id
_entity_poly.type
_entity_poly.pdbx_seq_one_letter_code
_entity_poly.pdbx_strand_id
1 'polypeptide(L)'
;MGNQPSSATENPSSEPPTLDDTAAANVPPSTRLDTTQITRPQKKREGMALIQYRCRSSKAKYEKCVSDWYGNEFMKGDYANQEEACGDFFEMYKKCVLKGVRKEFWGNKKEKPKEGSFLSELEDDEE
;
A
#
# COMPACT_ATOMS: atom_id res chain seq x y z
N MET A 1 58.83 0.91 11.89
CA MET A 1 58.61 0.24 13.20
C MET A 1 57.22 0.69 13.68
N GLY A 2 56.14 -0.09 13.70
CA GLY A 2 55.91 -1.47 13.32
C GLY A 2 54.40 -1.74 13.17
N ASN A 3 54.11 -2.77 12.36
CA ASN A 3 53.09 -3.81 12.45
C ASN A 3 51.60 -3.47 12.69
N GLN A 4 50.76 -3.74 11.67
CA GLN A 4 49.60 -4.62 11.84
C GLN A 4 50.08 -6.09 11.87
N PRO A 5 49.39 -7.00 12.59
CA PRO A 5 48.43 -7.87 11.90
C PRO A 5 47.18 -8.29 12.71
N SER A 6 46.27 -8.90 11.95
CA SER A 6 44.97 -9.52 12.24
C SER A 6 44.86 -10.50 13.42
N SER A 7 43.64 -10.67 13.92
CA SER A 7 43.04 -11.92 14.49
C SER A 7 41.52 -11.71 14.47
N ALA A 8 40.65 -12.39 13.72
CA ALA A 8 40.39 -13.82 13.50
C ALA A 8 39.92 -14.57 14.75
N THR A 9 38.65 -15.04 14.68
CA THR A 9 38.02 -16.16 15.44
C THR A 9 37.74 -15.82 16.92
N GLU A 10 36.60 -16.15 17.56
CA GLU A 10 35.90 -17.42 17.61
C GLU A 10 34.41 -17.24 17.99
N ASN A 11 33.55 -17.99 17.29
CA ASN A 11 32.21 -18.39 17.72
C ASN A 11 32.37 -19.53 18.74
N PRO A 12 31.53 -19.57 19.78
CA PRO A 12 31.09 -20.85 20.34
C PRO A 12 29.61 -21.10 20.08
N SER A 13 29.39 -22.32 19.61
CA SER A 13 28.16 -23.05 19.34
C SER A 13 27.30 -23.29 20.60
N SER A 14 26.10 -23.84 20.34
CA SER A 14 25.27 -24.71 21.20
C SER A 14 24.14 -24.00 21.96
N GLU A 15 22.85 -24.36 21.90
CA GLU A 15 22.06 -25.48 21.34
C GLU A 15 20.58 -25.02 21.27
N PRO A 16 19.74 -25.52 20.34
CA PRO A 16 18.29 -25.36 20.45
C PRO A 16 17.68 -26.41 21.40
N PRO A 17 16.75 -26.05 22.30
CA PRO A 17 16.06 -27.04 23.11
C PRO A 17 15.12 -27.89 22.24
N THR A 18 15.12 -29.16 22.61
CA THR A 18 14.49 -30.33 22.00
C THR A 18 12.97 -30.23 21.91
N LEU A 19 12.44 -30.68 20.78
CA LEU A 19 11.05 -31.07 20.60
C LEU A 19 10.78 -32.31 21.47
N ASP A 20 9.88 -32.18 22.42
CA ASP A 20 9.32 -33.31 23.16
C ASP A 20 7.92 -33.64 22.68
N ASP A 21 7.67 -34.94 22.70
CA ASP A 21 6.59 -35.67 22.05
C ASP A 21 5.28 -35.65 22.85
N THR A 22 4.19 -35.98 22.15
CA THR A 22 2.91 -36.47 22.69
C THR A 22 2.04 -35.55 23.56
N ALA A 23 0.96 -35.04 22.94
CA ALA A 23 -0.37 -35.02 23.57
C ALA A 23 -1.47 -35.12 22.49
N ALA A 24 -1.84 -36.36 22.14
CA ALA A 24 -3.09 -36.64 21.45
C ALA A 24 -4.26 -36.33 22.41
N ALA A 25 -4.90 -35.17 22.24
CA ALA A 25 -6.10 -34.80 22.98
C ALA A 25 -7.18 -34.31 22.01
N ASN A 26 -8.17 -35.18 21.79
CA ASN A 26 -9.56 -34.89 21.43
C ASN A 26 -9.82 -33.69 20.51
N VAL A 27 -9.92 -33.95 19.20
CA VAL A 27 -10.61 -33.05 18.28
C VAL A 27 -12.12 -33.24 18.47
N PRO A 28 -12.87 -32.23 18.95
CA PRO A 28 -14.33 -32.30 18.98
C PRO A 28 -14.86 -32.39 17.53
N PRO A 29 -15.97 -33.10 17.29
CA PRO A 29 -16.51 -33.25 15.94
C PRO A 29 -16.84 -31.88 15.36
N SER A 30 -16.26 -31.63 14.19
CA SER A 30 -16.47 -30.44 13.36
C SER A 30 -17.97 -30.25 13.12
N THR A 31 -18.59 -29.35 13.90
CA THR A 31 -19.88 -28.81 13.58
C THR A 31 -19.73 -28.04 12.28
N ARG A 32 -20.28 -28.60 11.19
CA ARG A 32 -20.43 -27.90 9.92
C ARG A 32 -21.06 -26.54 10.21
N LEU A 33 -20.31 -25.46 10.00
CA LEU A 33 -20.92 -24.15 9.92
C LEU A 33 -21.83 -24.18 8.70
N ASP A 34 -23.13 -24.24 8.98
CA ASP A 34 -24.17 -23.89 8.02
C ASP A 34 -23.82 -22.50 7.49
N THR A 35 -23.31 -22.48 6.26
CA THR A 35 -23.02 -21.25 5.53
C THR A 35 -24.36 -20.69 5.10
N THR A 36 -25.09 -20.13 6.07
CA THR A 36 -26.16 -19.20 5.80
C THR A 36 -25.50 -18.02 5.11
N GLN A 37 -25.76 -17.92 3.81
CA GLN A 37 -25.30 -16.78 3.02
C GLN A 37 -25.96 -15.53 3.59
N ILE A 38 -25.26 -14.87 4.50
CA ILE A 38 -25.55 -13.52 4.92
C ILE A 38 -25.33 -12.66 3.67
N THR A 39 -26.38 -12.45 2.88
CA THR A 39 -26.42 -11.43 1.84
C THR A 39 -26.41 -10.08 2.56
N ARG A 40 -25.21 -9.66 2.96
CA ARG A 40 -24.96 -8.34 3.51
C ARG A 40 -25.39 -7.35 2.42
N PRO A 41 -26.34 -6.43 2.68
CA PRO A 41 -26.70 -5.44 1.69
C PRO A 41 -25.43 -4.68 1.32
N GLN A 42 -25.05 -4.76 0.04
CA GLN A 42 -23.88 -4.05 -0.48
C GLN A 42 -24.18 -2.57 -0.33
N LYS A 43 -23.68 -1.97 0.76
CA LYS A 43 -23.80 -0.53 1.00
C LYS A 43 -23.13 0.15 -0.18
N LYS A 44 -23.93 0.81 -1.01
CA LYS A 44 -23.47 1.55 -2.18
C LYS A 44 -22.39 2.54 -1.70
N ARG A 45 -21.20 2.44 -2.28
CA ARG A 45 -20.09 3.34 -1.97
C ARG A 45 -20.37 4.68 -2.65
N GLU A 46 -20.18 5.77 -1.92
CA GLU A 46 -20.39 7.14 -2.39
C GLU A 46 -19.25 8.03 -1.89
N GLY A 47 -19.08 9.20 -2.49
CA GLY A 47 -18.03 10.15 -2.11
C GLY A 47 -16.61 9.58 -2.26
N MET A 48 -15.74 9.91 -1.31
CA MET A 48 -14.34 9.46 -1.32
C MET A 48 -14.20 7.94 -1.28
N ALA A 49 -15.11 7.22 -0.63
CA ALA A 49 -15.06 5.76 -0.56
C ALA A 49 -15.28 5.09 -1.94
N LEU A 50 -16.07 5.72 -2.81
CA LEU A 50 -16.23 5.27 -4.20
C LEU A 50 -14.99 5.57 -5.04
N ILE A 51 -14.42 6.77 -4.88
CA ILE A 51 -13.21 7.18 -5.60
C ILE A 51 -12.04 6.27 -5.24
N GLN A 52 -11.79 6.02 -3.95
CA GLN A 52 -10.75 5.11 -3.49
C GLN A 52 -10.95 3.70 -4.06
N TYR A 53 -12.18 3.20 -4.10
CA TYR A 53 -12.48 1.90 -4.68
C TYR A 53 -12.14 1.85 -6.18
N ARG A 54 -12.50 2.88 -6.95
CA ARG A 54 -12.24 2.97 -8.38
C ARG A 54 -10.73 3.12 -8.69
N CYS A 55 -10.03 3.88 -7.87
CA CYS A 55 -8.60 4.17 -8.06
C CYS A 55 -7.67 3.18 -7.34
N ARG A 56 -8.20 2.10 -6.74
CA ARG A 56 -7.38 1.14 -5.98
C ARG A 56 -6.26 0.51 -6.81
N SER A 57 -6.48 0.29 -8.11
CA SER A 57 -5.51 -0.40 -8.95
C SER A 57 -4.31 0.48 -9.27
N SER A 58 -4.53 1.76 -9.62
CA SER A 58 -3.44 2.72 -9.82
C SER A 58 -2.72 3.02 -8.49
N LYS A 59 -3.48 3.15 -7.39
CA LYS A 59 -2.91 3.28 -6.04
C LYS A 59 -1.96 2.13 -5.70
N ALA A 60 -2.39 0.88 -5.91
CA ALA A 60 -1.59 -0.30 -5.61
C ALA A 60 -0.28 -0.35 -6.42
N LYS A 61 -0.29 0.08 -7.69
CA LYS A 61 0.93 0.16 -8.52
C LYS A 61 1.92 1.19 -7.96
N TYR A 62 1.42 2.38 -7.62
CA TYR A 62 2.23 3.43 -7.02
C TYR A 62 2.80 3.00 -5.67
N GLU A 63 1.96 2.47 -4.77
CA GLU A 63 2.41 2.02 -3.44
C GLU A 63 3.43 0.90 -3.53
N LYS A 64 3.27 -0.03 -4.47
CA LYS A 64 4.27 -1.07 -4.73
C LYS A 64 5.61 -0.47 -5.17
N CYS A 65 5.60 0.44 -6.14
CA CYS A 65 6.81 1.11 -6.59
C CYS A 65 7.50 1.84 -5.42
N VAL A 66 6.74 2.63 -4.65
CA VAL A 66 7.29 3.37 -3.51
C VAL A 66 7.86 2.44 -2.45
N SER A 67 7.19 1.34 -2.14
CA SER A 67 7.70 0.35 -1.18
C SER A 67 9.00 -0.27 -1.65
N ASP A 68 9.08 -0.64 -2.93
CA ASP A 68 10.26 -1.26 -3.53
C ASP A 68 11.44 -0.25 -3.58
N TRP A 69 11.18 0.99 -4.02
CA TRP A 69 12.15 2.10 -4.02
C TRP A 69 12.64 2.42 -2.60
N TYR A 70 11.72 2.53 -1.64
CA TYR A 70 12.04 2.89 -0.26
C TYR A 70 13.00 1.88 0.39
N GLY A 71 12.71 0.58 0.24
CA GLY A 71 13.56 -0.48 0.81
C GLY A 71 14.90 -0.65 0.11
N ASN A 72 14.95 -0.39 -1.21
CA ASN A 72 16.13 -0.71 -2.01
C ASN A 72 17.09 0.45 -2.24
N GLU A 73 16.60 1.69 -2.23
CA GLU A 73 17.37 2.89 -2.55
C GLU A 73 17.43 3.80 -1.33
N PHE A 74 16.28 4.35 -0.93
CA PHE A 74 16.21 5.34 0.15
C PHE A 74 16.84 4.86 1.47
N MET A 75 16.48 3.65 1.93
CA MET A 75 17.01 3.08 3.16
C MET A 75 18.50 2.73 3.10
N LYS A 76 19.07 2.59 1.89
CA LYS A 76 20.50 2.33 1.69
C LYS A 76 21.32 3.62 1.56
N GLY A 77 20.66 4.77 1.65
CA GLY A 77 21.28 6.09 1.46
C GLY A 77 21.50 6.45 -0.01
N ASP A 78 20.94 5.68 -0.95
CA ASP A 78 20.85 6.08 -2.34
C ASP A 78 19.59 6.93 -2.52
N TYR A 79 19.78 8.25 -2.60
CA TYR A 79 18.69 9.22 -2.68
C TYR A 79 18.21 9.45 -4.11
N ALA A 80 18.37 8.46 -4.99
CA ALA A 80 17.77 8.48 -6.32
C ALA A 80 16.31 8.94 -6.22
N ASN A 81 15.92 9.88 -7.08
CA ASN A 81 14.67 10.62 -6.95
C ASN A 81 13.47 9.66 -7.06
N GLN A 82 12.64 9.58 -6.00
CA GLN A 82 11.38 8.83 -6.01
C GLN A 82 10.50 9.21 -7.20
N GLU A 83 10.52 10.49 -7.58
CA GLU A 83 9.75 11.02 -8.71
C GLU A 83 10.19 10.42 -10.04
N GLU A 84 11.48 10.18 -10.25
CA GLU A 84 11.97 9.48 -11.44
C GLU A 84 11.58 8.00 -11.43
N ALA A 85 11.65 7.35 -10.27
CA ALA A 85 11.36 5.92 -10.15
C ALA A 85 9.84 5.60 -10.25
N CYS A 86 9.00 6.44 -9.64
CA CYS A 86 7.58 6.15 -9.42
C CYS A 86 6.63 7.24 -9.94
N GLY A 87 7.13 8.31 -10.57
CA GLY A 87 6.34 9.45 -11.03
C GLY A 87 5.21 9.06 -11.98
N ASP A 88 5.47 8.17 -12.93
CA ASP A 88 4.44 7.68 -13.86
C ASP A 88 3.27 7.00 -13.13
N PHE A 89 3.57 6.17 -12.13
CA PHE A 89 2.53 5.51 -11.32
C PHE A 89 1.78 6.51 -10.45
N PHE A 90 2.48 7.52 -9.92
CA PHE A 90 1.88 8.60 -9.16
C PHE A 90 0.90 9.40 -10.02
N GLU A 91 1.30 9.82 -11.22
CA GLU A 91 0.46 10.59 -12.13
C GLU A 91 -0.79 9.80 -12.57
N MET A 92 -0.66 8.50 -12.83
CA MET A 92 -1.82 7.63 -13.08
C MET A 92 -2.80 7.58 -11.90
N TYR A 93 -2.28 7.50 -10.67
CA TYR A 93 -3.10 7.49 -9.46
C TYR A 93 -3.77 8.84 -9.21
N LYS A 94 -2.99 9.93 -9.25
CA LYS A 94 -3.42 11.32 -9.10
C LYS A 94 -4.53 11.66 -10.09
N LYS A 95 -4.32 11.39 -11.39
CA LYS A 95 -5.32 11.61 -12.45
C LYS A 95 -6.63 10.85 -12.18
N CYS A 96 -6.55 9.61 -11.68
CA CYS A 96 -7.75 8.85 -11.32
C CYS A 96 -8.52 9.50 -10.17
N VAL A 97 -7.82 9.87 -9.09
CA VAL A 97 -8.45 10.47 -7.90
C VAL A 97 -9.13 11.77 -8.27
N LEU A 98 -8.43 12.64 -9.00
CA LEU A 98 -8.93 13.95 -9.36
C LEU A 98 -10.15 13.90 -10.29
N LYS A 99 -10.12 13.04 -11.32
CA LYS A 99 -11.31 12.78 -12.15
C LYS A 99 -12.46 12.21 -11.32
N GLY A 100 -12.16 11.36 -10.34
CA GLY A 100 -13.14 10.83 -9.39
C GLY A 100 -13.76 11.91 -8.52
N VAL A 101 -12.94 12.80 -7.96
CA VAL A 101 -13.34 13.93 -7.13
C VAL A 101 -14.26 14.87 -7.92
N ARG A 102 -13.82 15.29 -9.11
CA ARG A 102 -14.63 16.10 -10.04
C ARG A 102 -16.00 15.46 -10.30
N LYS A 103 -16.04 14.17 -10.63
CA LYS A 103 -17.30 13.47 -10.94
C LYS A 103 -18.23 13.34 -9.74
N GLU A 104 -17.70 12.94 -8.58
CA GLU A 104 -18.53 12.57 -7.44
C GLU A 104 -19.04 13.79 -6.64
N PHE A 105 -18.23 14.84 -6.55
CA PHE A 105 -18.54 16.01 -5.73
C PHE A 105 -18.98 17.24 -6.54
N TRP A 106 -18.54 17.38 -7.80
CA TRP A 106 -18.83 18.53 -8.67
C TRP A 106 -19.76 18.20 -9.86
N GLY A 107 -19.83 16.95 -10.29
CA GLY A 107 -20.73 16.54 -11.39
C GLY A 107 -22.23 16.73 -11.06
N ASN A 108 -22.60 16.77 -9.78
CA ASN A 108 -23.98 16.85 -9.31
C ASN A 108 -24.35 18.21 -8.68
N LYS A 109 -23.35 19.00 -8.28
CA LYS A 109 -23.54 20.35 -7.74
C LYS A 109 -22.87 21.31 -8.71
N LYS A 110 -23.64 22.16 -9.40
CA LYS A 110 -23.17 23.18 -10.36
C LYS A 110 -22.31 24.29 -9.72
N GLU A 111 -21.56 23.98 -8.68
CA GLU A 111 -20.76 24.91 -7.90
C GLU A 111 -19.31 24.55 -8.15
N LYS A 112 -18.62 25.38 -8.95
CA LYS A 112 -17.22 25.16 -9.35
C LYS A 112 -16.32 25.05 -8.11
N PRO A 113 -15.16 24.38 -8.19
CA PRO A 113 -14.15 24.44 -7.14
C PRO A 113 -13.85 25.91 -6.80
N LYS A 114 -13.62 26.22 -5.52
CA LYS A 114 -13.24 27.58 -5.12
C LYS A 114 -11.94 27.97 -5.84
N GLU A 115 -11.89 29.19 -6.37
CA GLU A 115 -10.67 29.74 -6.97
C GLU A 115 -9.51 29.69 -5.97
N GLY A 116 -8.34 29.23 -6.43
CA GLY A 116 -7.17 28.99 -5.58
C GLY A 116 -7.18 27.65 -4.84
N SER A 117 -8.14 26.76 -5.11
CA SER A 117 -8.08 25.37 -4.70
C SER A 117 -7.25 24.58 -5.72
N PHE A 118 -6.47 23.60 -5.27
CA PHE A 118 -5.77 22.63 -6.13
C PHE A 118 -6.64 22.00 -7.24
N LEU A 119 -7.96 22.00 -7.06
CA LEU A 119 -8.91 21.48 -8.05
C LEU A 119 -9.29 22.47 -9.15
N SER A 120 -9.17 23.79 -8.94
CA SER A 120 -9.40 24.78 -9.99
C SER A 120 -8.25 24.79 -11.00
N GLU A 121 -7.01 24.63 -10.53
CA GLU A 121 -5.82 24.53 -11.40
C GLU A 121 -5.90 23.32 -12.34
N LEU A 122 -6.58 22.25 -11.92
CA LEU A 122 -6.74 21.04 -12.71
C LEU A 122 -7.78 21.15 -13.84
N GLU A 123 -8.62 22.19 -13.86
CA GLU A 123 -9.48 22.48 -15.01
C GLU A 123 -8.70 23.13 -16.16
N ASP A 124 -7.59 23.79 -15.88
CA ASP A 124 -6.81 24.55 -16.88
C ASP A 124 -5.82 23.66 -17.69
N ASP A 125 -5.55 22.42 -17.26
CA ASP A 125 -4.64 21.47 -17.92
C ASP A 125 -5.30 20.54 -18.97
N GLU A 126 -6.60 20.71 -19.28
CA GLU A 126 -7.33 19.89 -20.29
C GLU A 126 -7.77 20.69 -21.55
N GLU A 127 -7.11 21.82 -21.88
CA GLU A 127 -7.30 22.55 -23.16
C GLU A 127 -6.30 22.16 -24.26
#